data_AF-A0A1A9WAI6-F1
#
_entry.id   AF-A0A1A9WAI6-F1
#
_cell.length_a   1.000
_cell.length_b   1.000
_cell.length_c   1.000
_cell.angle_alpha   90.00
_cell.angle_beta   90.00
_cell.angle_gamma   90.00
#
_symmetry.space_group_name_H-M   'P 1'
#
loop_
_entity.id
_entity.type
_entity.pdbx_description
1 polymer ?
#
loop_
_entity_poly.entity_id
_entity_poly.type
_entity_poly.pdbx_seq_one_letter_code
_entity_poly.pdbx_strand_id
1 'polypeptide(L)'
;MKQYTKFFYYMLVIHLQFGYHAVQQPNIVFLPEIKIDNFQLFSTNPNEYRLNLNIPGSSRSETIAYEPVTGLNISGSIETYYEDVNKNFIVDYVADVNGYRAKVRTEEQSIVTLSEIVPYLSVNVLKSGTGG
;
A
#
# COMPACT_ATOMS: atom_id res chain seq x y z
N MET A 1 8.28 64.43 -0.91
CA MET A 1 7.56 63.73 0.17
C MET A 1 6.49 62.73 -0.29
N LYS A 2 5.83 62.86 -1.46
CA LYS A 2 4.78 61.92 -1.91
C LYS A 2 5.25 60.55 -2.45
N GLN A 3 6.52 60.43 -2.85
CA GLN A 3 7.05 59.22 -3.51
C GLN A 3 7.46 58.12 -2.51
N TYR A 4 7.97 58.53 -1.34
CA TYR A 4 8.34 57.62 -0.25
C TYR A 4 7.13 56.95 0.40
N THR A 5 5.97 57.62 0.44
CA THR A 5 4.73 57.07 1.01
C THR A 5 4.21 55.87 0.21
N LYS A 6 4.34 55.89 -1.11
CA LYS A 6 3.96 54.76 -1.98
C LYS A 6 4.88 53.55 -1.76
N PHE A 7 6.19 53.80 -1.61
CA PHE A 7 7.18 52.75 -1.39
C PHE A 7 6.93 51.99 -0.07
N PHE A 8 6.60 52.73 1.00
CA PHE A 8 6.18 52.13 2.27
C PHE A 8 4.91 51.30 2.15
N TYR A 9 3.92 51.76 1.37
CA TYR A 9 2.69 51.02 1.13
C TYR A 9 2.93 49.72 0.36
N TYR A 10 3.81 49.75 -0.66
CA TYR A 10 4.20 48.55 -1.40
C TYR A 10 4.96 47.56 -0.51
N MET A 11 5.91 48.02 0.30
CA MET A 11 6.61 47.17 1.25
C MET A 11 5.67 46.57 2.29
N LEU A 12 4.69 47.33 2.81
CA LEU A 12 3.68 46.84 3.73
C LEU A 12 2.78 45.77 3.10
N VAL A 13 2.32 45.98 1.86
CA VAL A 13 1.50 44.99 1.12
C VAL A 13 2.28 43.69 0.85
N ILE A 14 3.57 43.79 0.49
CA ILE A 14 4.43 42.62 0.31
C ILE A 14 4.58 41.86 1.63
N HIS A 15 4.86 42.55 2.75
CA HIS A 15 4.97 41.89 4.06
C HIS A 15 3.64 41.29 4.53
N LEU A 16 2.49 41.92 4.24
CA LEU A 16 1.17 41.31 4.50
C LEU A 16 0.93 40.07 3.63
N GLN A 17 1.32 40.06 2.35
CA GLN A 17 1.21 38.86 1.50
C GLN A 17 2.06 37.69 2.03
N PHE A 18 3.26 37.95 2.56
CA PHE A 18 4.06 36.92 3.23
C PHE A 18 3.47 36.47 4.57
N GLY A 19 2.74 37.33 5.29
CA GLY A 19 2.00 36.97 6.51
C GLY A 19 0.79 36.07 6.26
N TYR A 20 0.17 36.14 5.07
CA TYR A 20 -0.98 35.30 4.70
C TYR A 20 -0.62 33.97 4.03
N HIS A 21 0.66 33.70 3.75
CA HIS A 21 1.12 32.38 3.29
C HIS A 21 1.48 31.42 4.44
N ALA A 22 1.23 31.80 5.69
CA ALA A 22 1.27 30.90 6.85
C ALA A 22 0.06 29.95 6.94
N VAL A 23 -0.62 29.71 5.82
CA VAL A 23 -1.43 28.52 5.61
C VAL A 23 -0.81 27.82 4.41
N GLN A 24 0.26 27.07 4.66
CA GLN A 24 0.65 26.01 3.75
C GLN A 24 -0.57 25.10 3.62
N GLN A 25 -1.34 25.28 2.54
CA GLN A 25 -2.20 24.20 2.08
C GLN A 25 -1.28 22.98 1.99
N PRO A 26 -1.64 21.83 2.59
CA PRO A 26 -0.83 20.63 2.44
C PRO A 26 -0.64 20.46 0.94
N ASN A 27 0.61 20.40 0.50
CA ASN A 27 0.91 20.22 -0.90
C ASN A 27 0.47 18.78 -1.23
N ILE A 28 -0.80 18.62 -1.61
CA ILE A 28 -1.39 17.31 -1.87
C ILE A 28 -0.79 16.85 -3.19
N VAL A 29 0.24 16.01 -3.09
CA VAL A 29 0.80 15.33 -4.25
C VAL A 29 -0.18 14.23 -4.60
N PHE A 30 -0.91 14.36 -5.72
CA PHE A 30 -1.77 13.33 -6.29
C PHE A 30 -0.96 12.46 -7.26
N LEU A 31 -0.69 11.21 -6.91
CA LEU A 31 -0.21 10.20 -7.86
C LEU A 31 -1.42 9.58 -8.57
N PRO A 32 -1.35 9.32 -9.88
CA PRO A 32 -2.42 8.62 -10.58
C PRO A 32 -2.59 7.21 -10.00
N GLU A 33 -3.85 6.80 -9.83
CA GLU A 33 -4.14 5.41 -9.49
C GLU A 33 -3.87 4.51 -10.70
N ILE A 34 -3.17 3.40 -10.48
CA ILE A 34 -2.79 2.44 -11.51
C ILE A 34 -3.22 1.07 -11.04
N LYS A 35 -3.95 0.34 -11.88
CA LYS A 35 -4.32 -1.06 -11.62
C LYS A 35 -4.08 -1.88 -12.87
N ILE A 36 -2.99 -2.63 -12.89
CA ILE A 36 -2.57 -3.47 -14.02
C ILE A 36 -2.16 -4.81 -13.43
N ASP A 37 -2.83 -5.90 -13.80
CA ASP A 37 -2.54 -7.28 -13.40
C ASP A 37 -1.98 -7.42 -11.96
N ASN A 38 -0.64 -7.48 -11.88
CA ASN A 38 0.15 -7.76 -10.69
C ASN A 38 0.58 -6.50 -9.91
N PHE A 39 0.23 -5.31 -10.38
CA PHE A 39 0.65 -4.02 -9.85
C PHE A 39 -0.56 -3.12 -9.58
N GLN A 40 -0.68 -2.62 -8.35
CA GLN A 40 -1.74 -1.70 -7.96
C GLN A 40 -1.14 -0.55 -7.15
N LEU A 41 -1.41 0.68 -7.57
CA LEU A 41 -1.10 1.91 -6.83
C LEU A 41 -2.39 2.69 -6.65
N PHE A 42 -2.77 3.00 -5.42
CA PHE A 42 -3.95 3.82 -5.16
C PHE A 42 -3.74 4.71 -3.93
N SER A 43 -4.45 5.84 -3.88
CA SER A 43 -4.40 6.73 -2.72
C SER A 43 -5.30 6.17 -1.63
N THR A 44 -4.80 6.10 -0.40
CA THR A 44 -5.58 5.66 0.78
C THR A 44 -6.06 6.85 1.60
N ASN A 45 -5.19 7.83 1.82
CA ASN A 45 -5.45 9.09 2.51
C ASN A 45 -4.71 10.23 1.78
N PRO A 46 -5.00 11.51 2.07
CA PRO A 46 -4.19 12.61 1.58
C PRO A 46 -2.71 12.38 1.91
N ASN A 47 -1.84 12.45 0.90
CA ASN A 47 -0.40 12.17 1.00
C ASN A 47 -0.04 10.72 1.38
N GLU A 48 -0.97 9.78 1.29
CA GLU A 48 -0.72 8.36 1.55
C GLU A 48 -1.13 7.50 0.35
N TYR A 49 -0.26 6.56 0.00
CA TYR A 49 -0.42 5.66 -1.14
C TYR A 49 -0.17 4.22 -0.72
N ARG A 50 -1.00 3.30 -1.23
CA ARG A 50 -0.76 1.87 -1.14
C ARG A 50 -0.22 1.37 -2.48
N LEU A 51 0.95 0.77 -2.44
CA LEU A 51 1.53 -0.02 -3.53
C LEU A 51 1.36 -1.51 -3.21
N ASN A 52 0.70 -2.25 -4.09
CA ASN A 52 0.64 -3.71 -4.05
C ASN A 52 1.32 -4.29 -5.29
N LEU A 53 2.22 -5.23 -5.08
CA LEU A 53 2.86 -6.01 -6.13
C LEU A 53 2.62 -7.50 -5.82
N ASN A 54 1.93 -8.20 -6.69
CA ASN A 54 1.67 -9.63 -6.57
C ASN A 54 2.39 -10.38 -7.69
N ILE A 55 3.49 -11.04 -7.38
CA ILE A 55 4.27 -11.82 -8.34
C ILE A 55 4.14 -13.32 -7.99
N PRO A 56 4.32 -14.24 -8.95
CA PRO A 56 4.28 -15.67 -8.63
C PRO A 56 5.26 -16.02 -7.50
N GLY A 57 4.76 -16.64 -6.43
CA GLY A 57 5.55 -17.02 -5.26
C GLY A 57 5.90 -15.88 -4.30
N SER A 58 5.48 -14.63 -4.56
CA SER A 58 5.69 -13.54 -3.60
C SER A 58 4.66 -12.41 -3.73
N SER A 59 4.19 -11.92 -2.59
CA SER A 59 3.41 -10.69 -2.54
C SER A 59 4.19 -9.61 -1.80
N ARG A 60 4.01 -8.36 -2.22
CA ARG A 60 4.58 -7.18 -1.57
C ARG A 60 3.52 -6.12 -1.46
N SER A 61 3.50 -5.48 -0.31
CA SER A 61 2.54 -4.42 -0.03
C SER A 61 3.19 -3.32 0.78
N GLU A 62 3.10 -2.09 0.29
CA GLU A 62 3.77 -0.92 0.87
C GLU A 62 2.79 0.22 1.04
N THR A 63 2.90 0.91 2.16
CA THR A 63 2.29 2.20 2.42
C THR A 63 3.38 3.27 2.35
N ILE A 64 3.19 4.23 1.45
CA ILE A 64 4.05 5.38 1.23
C ILE A 64 3.29 6.61 1.75
N ALA A 65 3.71 7.12 2.90
CA ALA A 65 3.13 8.29 3.53
C ALA A 65 4.10 9.48 3.45
N TYR A 66 3.64 10.61 2.96
CA TYR A 66 4.40 11.85 2.96
C TYR A 66 3.88 12.80 4.03
N GLU A 67 4.73 13.06 5.02
CA GLU A 67 4.47 14.00 6.11
C GLU A 67 5.33 15.25 5.89
N PRO A 68 4.75 16.46 5.75
CA PRO A 68 5.54 17.67 5.48
C PRO A 68 6.62 18.01 6.52
N VAL A 69 6.44 17.54 7.77
CA VAL A 69 7.32 17.84 8.90
C VAL A 69 8.45 16.82 9.05
N THR A 70 8.17 15.55 8.81
CA THR A 70 9.12 14.44 9.03
C THR A 70 9.67 13.88 7.71
N GLY A 71 9.06 14.21 6.57
CA GLY A 71 9.47 13.76 5.25
C GLY A 71 8.72 12.51 4.80
N LEU A 72 9.43 11.64 4.07
CA LEU A 72 8.85 10.43 3.50
C LEU A 72 8.94 9.26 4.48
N ASN A 73 7.81 8.67 4.81
CA ASN A 73 7.69 7.47 5.62
C ASN A 73 7.21 6.31 4.74
N ILE A 74 8.01 5.25 4.64
CA ILE A 74 7.65 4.04 3.90
C ILE A 74 7.54 2.90 4.88
N SER A 75 6.42 2.20 4.87
CA SER A 75 6.26 0.94 5.61
C SER A 75 5.73 -0.12 4.68
N GLY A 76 6.08 -1.38 4.91
CA GLY A 76 5.53 -2.43 4.07
C GLY A 76 5.86 -3.81 4.57
N SER A 77 5.26 -4.79 3.90
CA SER A 77 5.45 -6.20 4.13
C SER A 77 5.73 -6.90 2.81
N ILE A 78 6.72 -7.78 2.82
CA ILE A 78 7.03 -8.70 1.72
C ILE A 78 6.81 -10.10 2.24
N GLU A 79 6.01 -10.89 1.55
CA GLU A 79 5.82 -12.31 1.79
C GLU A 79 6.33 -13.08 0.58
N THR A 80 7.25 -14.02 0.79
CA THR A 80 7.80 -14.88 -0.25
C THR A 80 7.64 -16.33 0.17
N TYR A 81 7.01 -17.14 -0.67
CA TYR A 81 6.86 -18.56 -0.46
C TYR A 81 8.05 -19.32 -1.06
N TYR A 82 8.67 -20.17 -0.25
CA TYR A 82 9.75 -21.05 -0.65
C TYR A 82 9.27 -22.50 -0.65
N GLU A 83 9.08 -23.06 -1.84
CA GLU A 83 8.56 -24.42 -2.06
C GLU A 83 9.46 -25.52 -1.47
N ASP A 84 10.78 -25.34 -1.54
CA ASP A 84 11.79 -26.28 -1.07
C ASP A 84 11.72 -26.53 0.45
N VAL A 85 11.28 -25.52 1.20
CA VAL A 85 11.15 -25.57 2.66
C VAL A 85 9.70 -25.46 3.15
N ASN A 86 8.73 -25.40 2.24
CA ASN A 86 7.29 -25.22 2.51
C ASN A 86 7.00 -24.10 3.54
N LYS A 87 7.65 -22.95 3.37
CA LYS A 87 7.60 -21.84 4.33
C LYS A 87 7.42 -20.50 3.63
N ASN A 88 6.63 -19.64 4.27
CA ASN A 88 6.55 -18.23 3.95
C ASN A 88 7.62 -17.47 4.74
N PHE A 89 8.42 -16.72 4.02
CA PHE A 89 9.35 -15.75 4.58
C PHE A 89 8.71 -14.37 4.51
N ILE A 90 8.54 -13.75 5.67
CA ILE A 90 7.84 -12.47 5.80
C ILE A 90 8.80 -11.43 6.35
N VAL A 91 8.88 -10.30 5.66
CA VAL A 91 9.70 -9.14 6.03
C VAL A 91 8.81 -7.93 6.19
N ASP A 92 8.62 -7.50 7.44
CA ASP A 92 7.98 -6.24 7.78
C ASP A 92 9.06 -5.17 7.94
N TYR A 93 8.92 -4.03 7.27
CA TYR A 93 9.95 -2.99 7.34
C TYR A 93 9.35 -1.58 7.42
N VAL A 94 10.15 -0.66 7.97
CA VAL A 94 9.86 0.78 8.07
C VAL A 94 11.12 1.55 7.69
N ALA A 95 10.97 2.56 6.85
CA ALA A 95 11.98 3.56 6.51
C ALA A 95 11.41 4.95 6.81
N ASP A 96 12.02 5.64 7.76
CA ASP A 96 11.62 6.97 8.23
C ASP A 96 12.85 7.77 8.70
N VAL A 97 12.62 8.88 9.40
CA VAL A 97 13.67 9.72 10.01
C VAL A 97 14.60 8.98 10.98
N ASN A 98 14.16 7.86 11.55
CA ASN A 98 14.96 7.02 12.45
C ASN A 98 15.72 5.92 11.68
N GLY A 99 15.79 6.01 10.35
CA GLY A 99 16.49 5.08 9.48
C GLY A 99 15.65 3.87 9.05
N TYR A 100 16.31 2.90 8.44
CA TYR A 100 15.67 1.67 7.97
C TYR A 100 15.68 0.59 9.06
N ARG A 101 14.52 -0.02 9.30
CA ARG A 101 14.33 -1.09 10.28
C ARG A 101 13.49 -2.19 9.68
N ALA A 102 13.89 -3.44 9.84
CA ALA A 102 13.16 -4.60 9.35
C ALA A 102 13.04 -5.68 10.43
N LYS A 103 11.92 -6.39 10.40
CA LYS A 103 11.64 -7.57 11.20
C LYS A 103 11.36 -8.73 10.25
N VAL A 104 12.07 -9.82 10.48
CA VAL A 104 11.93 -11.05 9.68
C VAL A 104 11.23 -12.10 10.51
N ARG A 105 10.31 -12.83 9.88
CA ARG A 105 9.64 -13.98 10.47
C ARG A 105 9.38 -15.05 9.41
N THR A 106 9.20 -16.28 9.86
CA THR A 106 8.90 -17.42 9.00
C THR A 106 7.62 -18.08 9.49
N GLU A 107 6.72 -18.39 8.58
CA GLU A 107 5.49 -19.12 8.86
C GLU A 107 5.46 -20.39 8.01
N GLU A 108 5.07 -21.50 8.62
CA GLU A 108 4.79 -22.72 7.85
C GLU A 108 3.47 -22.54 7.14
N GLN A 109 3.44 -22.90 5.85
CA GLN A 109 2.19 -22.87 5.12
C GLN A 109 1.37 -24.07 5.58
N SER A 110 0.25 -23.80 6.26
CA SER A 110 -0.74 -24.83 6.58
C SER A 110 -1.11 -25.52 5.28
N ILE A 111 -0.79 -26.81 5.18
CA ILE A 111 -1.30 -27.65 4.10
C ILE A 111 -2.81 -27.61 4.29
N VAL A 112 -3.51 -26.89 3.42
CA VAL A 112 -4.95 -27.09 3.26
C VAL A 112 -5.06 -28.51 2.74
N THR A 113 -5.20 -29.48 3.64
CA THR A 113 -5.76 -30.78 3.27
C THR A 113 -7.05 -30.44 2.57
N LEU A 114 -7.11 -30.59 1.24
CA LEU A 114 -8.38 -30.69 0.54
C LEU A 114 -9.19 -31.67 1.38
N SER A 115 -10.28 -31.20 2.01
CA SER A 115 -11.25 -32.11 2.61
C SER A 115 -11.45 -33.23 1.61
N GLU A 116 -11.19 -34.46 2.05
CA GLU A 116 -11.37 -35.66 1.24
C GLU A 116 -12.65 -35.47 0.44
N ILE A 117 -12.52 -35.37 -0.89
CA ILE A 117 -13.68 -35.44 -1.77
C ILE A 117 -14.13 -36.89 -1.61
N VAL A 118 -14.97 -37.15 -0.62
CA VAL A 118 -15.63 -38.45 -0.47
C VAL A 118 -16.53 -38.55 -1.70
N PRO A 119 -16.26 -39.44 -2.67
CA PRO A 119 -17.12 -39.55 -3.82
C PRO A 119 -18.48 -40.05 -3.33
N TYR A 120 -19.47 -39.15 -3.31
CA TYR A 120 -20.84 -39.52 -2.97
C TYR A 120 -21.44 -40.22 -4.19
N LEU A 121 -21.45 -41.56 -4.18
CA LEU A 121 -22.27 -42.32 -5.10
C LEU A 121 -23.75 -42.07 -4.74
N SER A 122 -24.44 -41.32 -5.59
CA SER A 122 -25.90 -41.21 -5.52
C SER A 122 -26.53 -42.60 -5.59
N VAL A 123 -27.37 -42.93 -4.61
CA VAL A 123 -28.13 -44.18 -4.51
C VAL A 123 -29.02 -44.48 -5.73
N ASN A 124 -29.17 -43.55 -6.67
CA ASN A 124 -29.97 -43.71 -7.88
C ASN A 124 -29.18 -44.15 -9.13
N VAL A 125 -27.86 -44.35 -9.05
CA VAL A 125 -27.04 -44.73 -10.22
C VAL A 125 -27.35 -46.16 -10.72
N LEU A 126 -28.03 -47.01 -9.93
CA LEU A 126 -28.38 -48.38 -10.31
C LEU A 126 -29.84 -48.59 -10.77
N LYS A 127 -30.57 -47.54 -11.16
CA LYS A 127 -31.94 -47.68 -11.71
C LYS A 127 -32.01 -47.37 -13.20
N SER A 128 -31.22 -48.07 -14.00
CA SER A 128 -31.53 -48.26 -15.42
C SER A 128 -31.16 -49.67 -15.83
N GLY A 129 -32.12 -50.60 -15.67
CA GLY A 129 -31.91 -52.00 -16.02
C GLY A 129 -33.07 -52.90 -15.62
N THR A 130 -34.26 -52.65 -16.15
CA THR A 130 -35.23 -53.75 -16.35
C THR A 130 -36.03 -53.46 -17.61
N GLY A 131 -35.56 -54.01 -18.72
CA GLY A 131 -36.42 -54.38 -19.84
C GLY A 131 -37.02 -55.75 -19.54
N GLY A 132 -38.30 -55.90 -19.90
CA GLY A 132 -39.12 -57.10 -19.77
C GLY A 132 -40.56 -56.74 -20.07
#